data_AF-A0A800BT57-F1
#
_entry.id   AF-A0A800BT57-F1
#
_cell.length_a   1.000
_cell.length_b   1.000
_cell.length_c   1.000
_cell.angle_alpha   90.00
_cell.angle_beta   90.00
_cell.angle_gamma   90.00
#
_symmetry.space_group_name_H-M   'P 1'
#
loop_
_entity.id
_entity.type
_entity.pdbx_description
1 polymer ?
#
loop_
_entity_poly.entity_id
_entity_poly.type
_entity_poly.pdbx_seq_one_letter_code
_entity_poly.pdbx_strand_id
1 'polypeptide(L)'
;MGQPALPERAAGMLAGVVLGDALGMPTEFLTPEEIRAWYGQVRGLVRPHPRHFHARLPAGAVTDDTDQTLIIAGLLLDNGGVEPHALAERLLAWSKTERVQENRFVGPSTSRALAAIAAG
;
A
#
# COMPACT_ATOMS: atom_id res chain seq x y z
N MET A 1 -32.52 -4.78 -3.99
CA MET A 1 -31.76 -3.77 -3.24
C MET A 1 -31.33 -2.69 -4.23
N GLY A 2 -31.52 -1.41 -3.91
CA GLY A 2 -31.07 -0.31 -4.79
C GLY A 2 -29.54 -0.23 -4.85
N GLN A 3 -29.00 0.41 -5.89
CA GLN A 3 -27.56 0.64 -5.94
C GLN A 3 -27.14 1.61 -4.82
N PRO A 4 -26.01 1.36 -4.13
CA PRO A 4 -25.50 2.26 -3.11
C PRO A 4 -25.20 3.65 -3.70
N ALA A 5 -25.37 4.68 -2.88
CA ALA A 5 -25.09 6.05 -3.26
C ALA A 5 -23.59 6.24 -3.58
N LEU A 6 -23.25 7.27 -4.37
CA LEU A 6 -21.86 7.51 -4.76
C LEU A 6 -20.88 7.62 -3.57
N PRO A 7 -21.21 8.31 -2.45
CA PRO A 7 -20.33 8.35 -1.28
C PRO A 7 -20.09 6.98 -0.66
N GLU A 8 -21.11 6.14 -0.59
CA GLU A 8 -21.00 4.76 -0.06
C GLU A 8 -20.11 3.91 -0.97
N ARG A 9 -20.23 4.07 -2.28
CA ARG A 9 -19.36 3.40 -3.26
C ARG A 9 -17.91 3.85 -3.15
N ALA A 10 -17.68 5.16 -2.97
CA ALA A 10 -16.34 5.71 -2.79
C ALA A 10 -15.69 5.21 -1.49
N ALA A 11 -16.46 5.21 -0.38
CA ALA A 11 -16.00 4.65 0.88
C ALA A 11 -15.71 3.15 0.78
N GLY A 12 -16.58 2.39 0.12
CA GLY A 12 -16.38 0.96 -0.13
C GLY A 12 -15.15 0.67 -1.02
N MET A 13 -14.89 1.51 -2.01
CA MET A 13 -13.69 1.43 -2.85
C MET A 13 -12.42 1.63 -2.03
N LEU A 14 -12.35 2.70 -1.22
CA LEU A 14 -11.19 2.97 -0.38
C LEU A 14 -10.98 1.88 0.67
N ALA A 15 -12.06 1.41 1.31
CA ALA A 15 -12.00 0.28 2.23
C ALA A 15 -11.51 -1.00 1.53
N GLY A 16 -11.93 -1.22 0.28
CA GLY A 16 -11.48 -2.34 -0.55
C GLY A 16 -9.98 -2.30 -0.84
N VAL A 17 -9.42 -1.14 -1.15
CA VAL A 17 -7.96 -0.95 -1.33
C VAL A 17 -7.23 -1.31 -0.04
N VAL A 18 -7.61 -0.71 1.08
CA VAL A 18 -6.96 -0.91 2.39
C VAL A 18 -7.03 -2.37 2.83
N LEU A 19 -8.20 -2.99 2.73
CA LEU A 19 -8.39 -4.38 3.12
C LEU A 19 -7.67 -5.35 2.18
N GLY A 20 -7.68 -5.07 0.87
CA GLY A 20 -7.00 -5.89 -0.14
C GLY A 20 -5.48 -5.90 0.06
N ASP A 21 -4.90 -4.72 0.25
CA ASP A 21 -3.49 -4.54 0.61
C ASP A 21 -3.14 -5.33 1.88
N ALA A 22 -3.85 -5.06 2.98
CA ALA A 22 -3.56 -5.71 4.27
C ALA A 22 -3.77 -7.25 4.27
N LEU A 23 -4.70 -7.76 3.45
CA LEU A 23 -4.89 -9.20 3.25
C LEU A 23 -3.80 -9.83 2.39
N GLY A 24 -3.31 -9.10 1.37
CA GLY A 24 -2.29 -9.57 0.44
C GLY A 24 -0.87 -9.52 1.00
N MET A 25 -0.57 -8.52 1.82
CA MET A 25 0.75 -8.26 2.43
C MET A 25 1.46 -9.51 3.00
N PRO A 26 0.83 -10.39 3.81
CA PRO A 26 1.51 -11.57 4.35
C PRO A 26 1.81 -12.68 3.32
N THR A 27 1.27 -12.55 2.10
CA THR A 27 1.38 -13.54 1.02
C THR A 27 2.12 -13.03 -0.22
N GLU A 28 2.64 -11.80 -0.16
CA GLU A 28 3.36 -11.18 -1.26
C GLU A 28 4.59 -12.03 -1.66
N PHE A 29 4.78 -12.22 -2.96
CA PHE A 29 5.81 -13.10 -3.55
C PHE A 29 5.76 -14.58 -3.17
N LEU A 30 4.72 -15.05 -2.47
CA LEU A 30 4.56 -16.47 -2.17
C LEU A 30 3.80 -17.19 -3.28
N THR A 31 4.20 -18.42 -3.56
CA THR A 31 3.44 -19.34 -4.41
C THR A 31 2.19 -19.85 -3.67
N PRO A 32 1.14 -20.31 -4.38
CA PRO A 32 -0.01 -20.92 -3.74
C PRO A 32 0.34 -22.10 -2.81
N GLU A 33 1.38 -22.87 -3.13
CA GLU A 33 1.90 -23.96 -2.31
C GLU A 33 2.50 -23.44 -1.00
N GLU A 34 3.31 -22.38 -1.04
CA GLU A 34 3.87 -21.73 0.15
C GLU A 34 2.78 -21.11 1.02
N ILE A 35 1.77 -20.46 0.41
CA ILE A 35 0.62 -19.90 1.14
C ILE A 35 -0.12 -21.03 1.88
N ARG A 36 -0.37 -22.17 1.22
CA ARG A 36 -0.98 -23.34 1.87
C ARG A 36 -0.10 -23.93 2.96
N ALA A 37 1.21 -23.98 2.77
CA ALA A 37 2.14 -24.52 3.76
C ALA A 37 2.25 -23.63 5.01
N TRP A 38 2.27 -22.31 4.83
CA TRP A 38 2.48 -21.35 5.93
C TRP A 38 1.18 -20.97 6.65
N TYR A 39 0.07 -20.89 5.92
CA TYR A 39 -1.19 -20.35 6.43
C TYR A 39 -2.40 -21.28 6.23
N GLY A 40 -2.27 -22.35 5.43
CA GLY A 40 -3.41 -23.14 4.95
C GLY A 40 -4.29 -22.32 4.01
N GLN A 41 -5.17 -21.51 4.57
CA GLN A 41 -5.98 -20.55 3.84
C GLN A 41 -6.06 -19.23 4.59
N VAL A 42 -5.71 -18.12 3.93
CA VAL A 42 -5.90 -16.78 4.49
C VAL A 42 -7.39 -16.43 4.42
N ARG A 43 -8.02 -16.29 5.60
CA ARG A 43 -9.45 -15.97 5.76
C ARG A 43 -9.70 -14.64 6.48
N GLY A 44 -8.63 -13.91 6.80
CA GLY A 44 -8.68 -12.65 7.52
C GLY A 44 -7.29 -12.04 7.61
N LEU A 45 -7.18 -10.95 8.36
CA LEU A 45 -5.92 -10.25 8.57
C LEU A 45 -5.00 -11.11 9.44
N VAL A 46 -3.88 -11.55 8.87
CA VAL A 46 -2.90 -12.42 9.54
C VAL A 46 -1.55 -11.73 9.63
N ARG A 47 -0.79 -12.08 10.67
CA ARG A 47 0.60 -11.63 10.78
C ARG A 47 1.44 -12.40 9.73
N PRO A 48 2.40 -11.74 9.05
CA PRO A 48 3.30 -12.44 8.14
C PRO A 48 4.13 -13.51 8.87
N HIS A 49 4.37 -14.62 8.19
CA HIS A 49 5.22 -15.69 8.71
C HIS A 49 6.62 -15.15 9.09
N PRO A 50 7.29 -15.65 10.14
CA PRO A 50 8.59 -15.10 10.59
C PRO A 50 9.71 -15.10 9.54
N ARG A 51 9.59 -15.89 8.47
CA ARG A 51 10.53 -15.93 7.34
C ARG A 51 10.15 -14.98 6.18
N HIS A 52 9.00 -14.32 6.25
CA HIS A 52 8.55 -13.35 5.26
C HIS A 52 9.32 -12.04 5.41
N PHE A 53 9.53 -11.29 4.34
CA PHE A 53 10.27 -10.02 4.41
C PHE A 53 9.49 -8.94 5.18
N HIS A 54 8.15 -8.99 5.15
CA HIS A 54 7.28 -8.18 6.02
C HIS A 54 7.10 -8.72 7.46
N ALA A 55 7.92 -9.67 7.94
CA ALA A 55 7.73 -10.31 9.27
C ALA A 55 7.64 -9.34 10.47
N ARG A 56 8.17 -8.12 10.33
CA ARG A 56 8.10 -7.09 11.37
C ARG A 56 6.72 -6.45 11.49
N LEU A 57 5.91 -6.51 10.45
CA LEU A 57 4.60 -5.87 10.43
C LEU A 57 3.58 -6.63 11.28
N PRO A 58 2.67 -5.92 11.97
CA PRO A 58 1.54 -6.55 12.62
C PRO A 58 0.52 -7.05 11.59
N ALA A 59 -0.38 -7.94 12.03
CA ALA A 59 -1.54 -8.32 11.24
C ALA A 59 -2.38 -7.09 10.90
N GLY A 60 -2.80 -6.95 9.65
CA GLY A 60 -3.61 -5.81 9.20
C GLY A 60 -2.84 -4.54 8.89
N ALA A 61 -1.49 -4.58 8.93
CA ALA A 61 -0.69 -3.48 8.39
C ALA A 61 -0.87 -3.36 6.87
N VAL A 62 -0.87 -2.13 6.39
CA VAL A 62 -0.90 -1.77 4.97
C VAL A 62 0.52 -1.50 4.44
N THR A 63 0.70 -1.60 3.13
CA THR A 63 1.97 -1.35 2.41
C THR A 63 1.94 -0.01 1.67
N ASP A 64 2.85 0.15 0.72
CA ASP A 64 2.94 1.33 -0.14
C ASP A 64 1.71 1.53 -1.04
N ASP A 65 0.95 0.47 -1.36
CA ASP A 65 -0.29 0.56 -2.15
C ASP A 65 -1.31 1.51 -1.50
N THR A 66 -1.62 1.31 -0.21
CA THR A 66 -2.51 2.20 0.53
C THR A 66 -1.93 3.60 0.68
N ASP A 67 -0.63 3.70 0.99
CA ASP A 67 0.02 4.98 1.23
C ASP A 67 -0.03 5.88 -0.03
N GLN A 68 0.37 5.34 -1.18
CA GLN A 68 0.37 6.09 -2.43
C GLN A 68 -1.05 6.42 -2.89
N THR A 69 -2.02 5.53 -2.62
CA THR A 69 -3.44 5.83 -2.84
C THR A 69 -3.90 7.05 -2.03
N LEU A 70 -3.54 7.12 -0.75
CA LEU A 70 -3.90 8.26 0.12
C LEU A 70 -3.17 9.55 -0.28
N ILE A 71 -1.93 9.47 -0.77
CA ILE A 71 -1.21 10.62 -1.32
C ILE A 71 -1.96 11.19 -2.54
N ILE A 72 -2.36 10.34 -3.48
CA ILE A 72 -3.10 10.74 -4.68
C ILE A 72 -4.47 11.31 -4.31
N ALA A 73 -5.20 10.66 -3.40
CA ALA A 73 -6.49 11.13 -2.92
C ALA A 73 -6.37 12.51 -2.25
N GLY A 74 -5.33 12.72 -1.43
CA GLY A 74 -5.04 14.01 -0.82
C GLY A 74 -4.79 15.10 -1.86
N LEU A 75 -4.02 14.83 -2.92
CA LEU A 75 -3.79 15.79 -4.00
C LEU A 75 -5.09 16.16 -4.74
N LEU A 76 -5.94 15.18 -5.02
CA LEU A 76 -7.25 15.42 -5.63
C LEU A 76 -8.14 16.33 -4.77
N LEU A 77 -8.12 16.14 -3.45
CA LEU A 77 -8.87 16.96 -2.50
C LEU A 77 -8.29 18.37 -2.37
N ASP A 78 -6.96 18.49 -2.28
CA ASP A 78 -6.27 19.75 -2.02
C ASP A 78 -6.26 20.65 -3.28
N ASN A 79 -6.08 20.06 -4.46
CA ASN A 79 -5.78 20.78 -5.70
C ASN A 79 -6.84 20.60 -6.80
N GLY A 80 -7.85 19.75 -6.59
CA GLY A 80 -8.81 19.37 -7.63
C GLY A 80 -8.20 18.51 -8.76
N GLY A 81 -6.97 18.02 -8.58
CA GLY A 81 -6.20 17.32 -9.60
C GLY A 81 -4.87 16.77 -9.07
N VAL A 82 -4.23 15.92 -9.86
CA VAL A 82 -2.90 15.36 -9.55
C VAL A 82 -1.87 16.10 -10.39
N GLU A 83 -1.24 17.11 -9.81
CA GLU A 83 -0.14 17.84 -10.45
C GLU A 83 1.17 17.05 -10.26
N PRO A 84 1.95 16.79 -11.34
CA PRO A 84 3.15 15.95 -11.27
C PRO A 84 4.20 16.38 -10.25
N HIS A 85 4.49 17.68 -10.12
CA HIS A 85 5.50 18.19 -9.19
C HIS A 85 5.05 18.00 -7.74
N ALA A 86 3.79 18.31 -7.42
CA ALA A 86 3.20 18.09 -6.11
C ALA A 86 3.16 16.60 -5.74
N LEU A 87 2.89 15.72 -6.71
CA LEU A 87 2.99 14.27 -6.51
C LEU A 87 4.41 13.84 -6.19
N ALA A 88 5.39 14.32 -6.97
CA ALA A 88 6.80 14.03 -6.78
C ALA A 88 7.28 14.48 -5.38
N GLU A 89 6.90 15.67 -4.94
CA GLU A 89 7.22 16.20 -3.61
C GLU A 89 6.62 15.34 -2.49
N ARG A 90 5.33 14.97 -2.59
CA ARG A 90 4.68 14.14 -1.57
C ARG A 90 5.25 12.73 -1.52
N LEU A 91 5.54 12.12 -2.67
CA LEU A 91 6.18 10.81 -2.72
C LEU A 91 7.61 10.85 -2.16
N LEU A 92 8.38 11.90 -2.46
CA LEU A 92 9.70 12.11 -1.85
C LEU A 92 9.62 12.28 -0.34
N ALA A 93 8.69 13.10 0.16
CA ALA A 93 8.48 13.29 1.60
C ALA A 93 8.06 11.98 2.28
N TRP A 94 7.09 11.27 1.71
CA TRP A 94 6.64 9.96 2.19
C TRP A 94 7.77 8.94 2.24
N SER A 95 8.59 8.86 1.19
CA SER A 95 9.69 7.90 1.12
C SER A 95 10.72 8.09 2.24
N LYS A 96 10.86 9.31 2.77
CA LYS A 96 11.81 9.63 3.85
C LYS A 96 11.28 9.31 5.25
N THR A 97 10.03 8.86 5.37
CA THR A 97 9.46 8.48 6.68
C THR A 97 10.13 7.22 7.22
N GLU A 98 10.31 7.14 8.54
CA GLU A 98 10.93 5.99 9.22
C GLU A 98 10.24 4.68 8.83
N ARG A 99 8.90 4.67 8.84
CA ARG A 99 8.11 3.51 8.47
C ARG A 99 8.46 2.98 7.07
N VAL A 100 8.67 3.85 6.09
CA VAL A 100 8.99 3.44 4.72
C VAL A 100 10.44 2.96 4.61
N GLN A 101 11.37 3.67 5.26
CA GLN A 101 12.80 3.34 5.26
C GLN A 101 13.07 1.98 5.94
N GLU A 102 12.43 1.71 7.07
CA GLU A 102 12.68 0.50 7.86
C GLU A 102 12.09 -0.78 7.25
N ASN A 103 10.94 -0.65 6.58
CA ASN A 103 10.19 -1.80 6.05
C ASN A 103 10.42 -2.05 4.56
N ARG A 104 11.21 -1.20 3.89
CA ARG A 104 11.56 -1.32 2.45
C ARG A 104 10.33 -1.56 1.57
N PHE A 105 9.24 -0.85 1.86
CA PHE A 105 7.96 -1.00 1.15
C PHE A 105 8.02 -0.65 -0.33
N VAL A 106 9.09 -0.03 -0.81
CA VAL A 106 9.13 0.57 -2.13
C VAL A 106 9.71 -0.40 -3.15
N GLY A 107 8.90 -0.77 -4.15
CA GLY A 107 9.35 -1.56 -5.29
C GLY A 107 10.54 -0.91 -6.04
N PRO A 108 11.30 -1.70 -6.83
CA PRO A 108 12.53 -1.23 -7.45
C PRO A 108 12.31 -0.09 -8.46
N SER A 109 11.18 -0.09 -9.17
CA SER A 109 10.85 0.98 -10.12
C SER A 109 10.54 2.30 -9.42
N THR A 110 9.71 2.28 -8.38
CA THR A 110 9.39 3.46 -7.57
C THR A 110 10.64 4.01 -6.88
N SER A 111 11.50 3.13 -6.34
CA SER A 111 12.78 3.52 -5.75
C SER A 111 13.69 4.26 -6.76
N ARG A 112 13.79 3.76 -8.00
CA ARG A 112 14.55 4.45 -9.06
C ARG A 112 13.94 5.79 -9.43
N ALA A 113 12.61 5.87 -9.53
CA ALA A 113 11.93 7.13 -9.83
C ALA A 113 12.18 8.17 -8.74
N LEU A 114 12.06 7.80 -7.46
CA LEU A 114 12.35 8.68 -6.32
C LEU A 114 13.81 9.14 -6.30
N ALA A 115 14.75 8.24 -6.60
CA ALA A 115 16.16 8.60 -6.71
C ALA A 115 16.43 9.61 -7.83
N ALA A 116 15.79 9.44 -8.99
CA ALA A 116 15.89 10.38 -10.10
C ALA A 116 15.29 11.75 -9.75
N ILE A 117 14.10 11.79 -9.16
CA ILE A 117 13.47 13.05 -8.71
C ILE A 117 14.37 13.76 -7.69
N ALA A 118 14.99 13.02 -6.76
CA ALA A 118 15.87 13.60 -5.76
C ALA A 118 17.19 14.17 -6.35
N ALA A 119 17.60 13.73 -7.55
CA ALA A 119 18.83 14.18 -8.20
C ALA A 119 18.64 15.45 -9.06
N GLY A 120 17.40 15.86 -9.34
CA GLY A 120 17.05 16.94 -10.27
C GLY A 120 17.12 16.52 -11.73
#